data_AF-A0A5J4PZX0-F1
#
_entry.id   AF-A0A5J4PZX0-F1
#
_cell.length_a   1.000
_cell.length_b   1.000
_cell.length_c   1.000
_cell.angle_alpha   90.00
_cell.angle_beta   90.00
_cell.angle_gamma   90.00
#
_symmetry.space_group_name_H-M   'P 1'
#
loop_
_entity.id
_entity.type
_entity.pdbx_description
1 polymer ?
#
loop_
_entity_poly.entity_id
_entity_poly.type
_entity_poly.pdbx_seq_one_letter_code
_entity_poly.pdbx_strand_id
1 'polypeptide(L)'
;SALVNTTEVFEKDDKILDNQDLCFLLKMSNRSLQRYRAKGELPHFFIGHRVYYRTSDVRAFVNKHCDYWQIKAFENGTKAKED
;
A
#
# COMPACT_ATOMS: atom_id res chain seq x y z
N SER A 1 -27.57 15.91 -0.51
CA SER A 1 -26.70 15.10 0.37
C SER A 1 -25.72 14.36 -0.51
N ALA A 2 -24.45 14.77 -0.51
CA ALA A 2 -23.44 14.22 -1.40
C ALA A 2 -23.08 12.80 -0.96
N LEU A 3 -23.68 11.81 -1.63
CA LEU A 3 -23.13 10.45 -1.65
C LEU A 3 -21.91 10.51 -2.57
N VAL A 4 -20.73 10.73 -1.98
CA VAL A 4 -19.48 10.52 -2.69
C VAL A 4 -19.45 9.07 -3.14
N ASN A 5 -19.56 8.90 -4.45
CA ASN A 5 -19.61 7.64 -5.16
C ASN A 5 -18.24 6.96 -4.99
N THR A 6 -18.09 6.10 -3.98
CA THR A 6 -16.82 5.42 -3.66
C THR A 6 -16.36 4.46 -4.76
N THR A 7 -17.17 4.26 -5.80
CA THR A 7 -16.88 3.43 -6.97
C THR A 7 -16.09 4.17 -8.05
N GLU A 8 -15.99 5.51 -8.03
CA GLU A 8 -15.27 6.30 -9.06
C GLU A 8 -13.84 6.71 -8.67
N VAL A 9 -13.27 6.15 -7.60
CA VAL A 9 -11.98 6.60 -7.05
C VAL A 9 -10.81 5.67 -7.41
N PHE A 10 -11.07 4.50 -7.97
CA PHE A 10 -10.03 3.56 -8.35
C PHE A 10 -9.88 3.57 -9.86
N GLU A 11 -8.75 4.09 -10.35
CA GLU A 11 -8.34 3.83 -11.74
C GLU A 11 -8.33 2.32 -11.98
N LYS A 12 -8.60 1.88 -13.21
CA LYS A 12 -8.76 0.46 -13.59
C LYS A 12 -7.59 -0.45 -13.19
N ASP A 13 -6.44 0.12 -12.85
CA ASP A 13 -5.20 -0.60 -12.53
C ASP A 13 -4.69 -0.39 -11.10
N ASP A 14 -5.45 0.29 -10.23
CA ASP A 14 -5.02 0.56 -8.87
C ASP A 14 -5.21 -0.71 -8.00
N LYS A 15 -4.22 -1.60 -8.04
CA LYS A 15 -4.20 -2.85 -7.27
C LYS A 15 -4.40 -2.54 -5.79
N ILE A 16 -5.28 -3.29 -5.15
CA ILE A 16 -5.46 -3.25 -3.70
C ILE A 16 -4.58 -4.31 -3.05
N LEU A 17 -3.94 -3.95 -1.94
CA LEU A 17 -3.11 -4.84 -1.15
C LEU A 17 -3.84 -5.14 0.16
N ASP A 18 -3.86 -6.41 0.55
CA ASP A 18 -4.32 -6.77 1.88
C ASP A 18 -3.18 -6.60 2.90
N ASN A 19 -3.50 -6.88 4.16
CA ASN A 19 -2.54 -6.74 5.25
C ASN A 19 -1.35 -7.71 5.16
N GLN A 20 -1.53 -8.88 4.54
CA GLN A 20 -0.47 -9.88 4.35
C GLN A 20 0.48 -9.45 3.24
N ASP A 21 -0.06 -9.02 2.10
CA ASP A 21 0.71 -8.49 0.97
C ASP A 21 1.49 -7.27 1.39
N LEU A 22 0.88 -6.38 2.18
CA LEU A 22 1.55 -5.18 2.66
C LEU A 22 2.69 -5.51 3.65
N CYS A 23 2.48 -6.44 4.57
CA CYS A 23 3.53 -6.90 5.48
C CYS A 23 4.71 -7.48 4.70
N PHE A 24 4.44 -8.28 3.67
CA PHE A 24 5.46 -8.89 2.83
C PHE A 24 6.21 -7.83 2.01
N LEU A 25 5.48 -6.92 1.37
CA LEU A 25 6.03 -5.85 0.54
C LEU A 25 6.92 -4.89 1.32
N LEU A 26 6.47 -4.46 2.50
CA LEU A 26 7.20 -3.52 3.36
C LEU A 26 8.21 -4.20 4.28
N LYS A 27 8.23 -5.54 4.32
CA LYS A 27 8.94 -6.34 5.34
C LYS A 27 8.66 -5.84 6.76
N MET A 28 7.42 -5.40 7.00
CA MET A 28 6.97 -4.85 8.26
C MET A 28 6.07 -5.82 9.00
N SER A 29 6.12 -5.76 10.33
CA SER A 29 5.18 -6.49 11.18
C SER A 29 3.82 -5.79 11.23
N ASN A 30 2.78 -6.56 11.55
CA ASN A 30 1.44 -6.03 11.85
C ASN A 30 1.44 -4.91 12.88
N ARG A 31 2.31 -5.02 13.90
CA ARG A 31 2.46 -3.98 14.94
C ARG A 31 2.99 -2.67 14.38
N SER A 32 3.92 -2.73 13.43
CA SER A 32 4.42 -1.54 12.74
C SER A 32 3.32 -0.89 11.91
N LEU A 33 2.61 -1.67 11.10
CA LEU A 33 1.48 -1.17 10.30
C LEU A 33 0.38 -0.55 11.17
N GLN A 34 0.04 -1.19 12.30
CA GLN A 34 -0.96 -0.67 13.22
C GLN A 34 -0.53 0.67 13.84
N ARG A 35 0.76 0.86 14.14
CA ARG A 35 1.28 2.15 14.60
C ARG A 35 1.14 3.24 13.54
N TYR A 36 1.45 2.94 12.29
CA TYR A 36 1.29 3.90 11.18
C TYR A 36 -0.18 4.22 10.89
N ARG A 37 -1.08 3.23 10.99
CA ARG A 37 -2.54 3.47 10.93
C ARG A 37 -3.02 4.36 12.07
N ALA A 38 -2.60 4.08 13.31
CA ALA A 38 -2.98 4.87 14.48
C ALA A 38 -2.48 6.33 14.41
N LYS A 39 -1.34 6.55 13.74
CA LYS A 39 -0.80 7.88 13.46
C LYS A 39 -1.45 8.59 12.27
N GLY A 40 -2.28 7.90 11.48
CA GLY A 40 -2.85 8.44 10.24
C GLY A 40 -1.84 8.59 9.09
N GLU A 41 -0.64 8.02 9.23
CA GLU A 41 0.44 8.10 8.23
C GLU A 41 0.23 7.10 7.09
N LEU A 42 -0.52 6.03 7.34
CA LEU A 42 -0.84 4.99 6.37
C LEU A 42 -2.36 4.93 6.13
N PRO A 43 -2.85 5.53 5.02
CA PRO A 43 -4.25 5.44 4.62
C PRO A 43 -4.67 3.99 4.43
N HIS A 44 -5.87 3.65 4.91
CA HIS A 44 -6.44 2.31 4.77
C HIS A 44 -7.96 2.41 4.65
N PHE A 45 -8.56 1.38 4.08
CA PHE A 45 -10.00 1.27 3.96
C PHE A 45 -10.46 -0.16 4.20
N PHE A 46 -11.76 -0.34 4.43
CA PHE A 46 -12.34 -1.64 4.68
C PHE A 46 -13.15 -2.10 3.48
N ILE A 47 -12.98 -3.37 3.11
CA ILE A 47 -13.90 -4.09 2.22
C ILE A 47 -14.45 -5.25 3.05
N GLY A 48 -15.72 -5.15 3.44
CA GLY A 48 -16.31 -6.04 4.43
C GLY A 48 -15.59 -5.92 5.77
N HIS A 49 -15.05 -7.05 6.26
CA HIS A 49 -14.40 -7.16 7.58
C HIS A 49 -12.86 -7.14 7.49
N ARG A 50 -12.32 -6.91 6.28
CA ARG A 50 -10.87 -6.93 6.03
C ARG A 50 -10.39 -5.54 5.66
N VAL A 51 -9.18 -5.23 6.12
CA VAL A 51 -8.49 -3.98 5.84
C VAL A 51 -7.65 -4.12 4.57
N TYR A 52 -7.75 -3.13 3.70
CA TYR A 52 -7.05 -3.04 2.43
C TYR A 52 -6.39 -1.68 2.28
N TYR A 53 -5.47 -1.66 1.32
CA TYR A 53 -4.61 -0.54 1.03
C TYR A 53 -4.52 -0.31 -0.46
N ARG A 54 -4.48 0.95 -0.88
CA ARG A 54 -4.25 1.27 -2.29
C ARG A 54 -2.76 1.23 -2.56
N THR A 55 -2.37 0.70 -3.71
CA THR A 55 -0.96 0.72 -4.13
C THR A 55 -0.41 2.15 -4.20
N SER A 56 -1.22 3.10 -4.67
CA SER A 56 -0.90 4.53 -4.72
C SER A 56 -0.55 5.11 -3.34
N ASP A 57 -1.41 4.89 -2.33
CA ASP A 57 -1.19 5.35 -0.95
C ASP A 57 0.04 4.68 -0.31
N VAL A 58 0.22 3.38 -0.53
CA VAL A 58 1.38 2.63 -0.03
C VAL A 58 2.67 3.17 -0.63
N ARG A 59 2.69 3.46 -1.93
CA ARG A 59 3.86 4.04 -2.60
C ARG A 59 4.21 5.42 -2.02
N ALA A 60 3.21 6.26 -1.77
CA ALA A 60 3.42 7.56 -1.12
C ALA A 60 3.95 7.41 0.31
N PHE A 61 3.39 6.46 1.08
CA PHE A 61 3.86 6.13 2.43
C PHE A 61 5.33 5.70 2.44
N VAL A 62 5.69 4.79 1.54
CA VAL A 62 7.06 4.28 1.37
C VAL A 62 8.02 5.41 1.04
N ASN A 63 7.68 6.26 0.07
CA ASN A 63 8.51 7.40 -0.30
C ASN A 63 8.72 8.39 0.85
N LYS A 64 7.78 8.47 1.80
CA LYS A 64 7.83 9.39 2.94
C LYS A 64 8.53 8.82 4.17
N HIS A 65 8.41 7.51 4.41
CA HIS A 65 8.84 6.87 5.67
C HIS A 65 9.99 5.90 5.50
N CYS A 66 10.24 5.42 4.27
CA CYS A 66 11.26 4.44 3.96
C CYS A 66 12.27 5.03 2.98
N ASP A 67 12.94 6.12 3.41
CA ASP A 67 14.11 6.61 2.70
C ASP A 67 15.11 5.45 2.49
N TYR A 68 15.45 5.22 1.22
CA TYR A 68 16.57 4.39 0.73
C TYR A 68 16.42 2.85 0.67
N TRP A 69 15.64 2.18 1.53
CA TRP A 69 15.63 0.69 1.53
C TRP A 69 14.67 0.02 0.53
N GLN A 70 13.68 0.74 -0.02
CA GLN A 70 12.67 0.17 -0.94
C GLN A 70 12.90 0.46 -2.43
N ILE A 71 13.55 1.58 -2.78
CA ILE A 71 13.91 1.89 -4.18
C ILE A 71 14.76 0.74 -4.76
N LYS A 72 15.69 0.21 -3.95
CA LYS A 72 16.61 -0.87 -4.33
C LYS A 72 15.97 -2.26 -4.46
N ALA A 73 14.82 -2.50 -3.81
CA ALA A 73 14.11 -3.78 -3.89
C ALA A 73 13.14 -3.84 -5.08
N PHE A 74 12.62 -2.69 -5.53
CA PHE A 74 11.69 -2.59 -6.67
C PHE A 74 12.43 -2.56 -8.02
N GLU A 75 13.60 -1.92 -8.10
CA GLU A 75 14.45 -1.92 -9.32
C GLU A 75 15.03 -3.31 -9.64
N ASN A 76 15.34 -4.12 -8.63
CA ASN A 76 15.90 -5.46 -8.83
C ASN A 76 14.86 -6.52 -9.21
N GLY A 77 13.56 -6.23 -9.08
CA GLY A 77 12.46 -7.14 -9.46
C GLY A 77 11.99 -7.01 -10.91
N THR A 78 12.48 -6.02 -11.67
CA THR A 78 12.05 -5.73 -13.04
C THR A 78 13.13 -5.97 -14.11
N LYS A 79 14.29 -6.55 -13.77
CA LYS A 79 15.34 -6.98 -14.73
C LYS A 79 15.59 -8.50 -14.73
N ALA A 80 14.52 -9.30 -14.79
CA ALA A 80 14.65 -10.74 -15.01
C ALA A 80 13.44 -11.29 -15.79
N LYS A 81 13.31 -10.89 -17.06
CA LYS A 81 12.78 -11.71 -18.17
C LYS A 81 12.82 -10.89 -19.47
N GLU A 82 14.01 -10.75 -20.02
CA GLU A 82 14.20 -10.60 -21.45
C GLU A 82 15.49 -11.35 -21.77
N ASP A 83 15.32 -12.62 -22.13
CA ASP A 83 16.17 -13.51 -22.94
C ASP A 83 15.52 -14.91 -22.98
#